data_AF-A0A945ECI5-F1
#
_entry.id   AF-A0A945ECI5-F1
#
_cell.length_a   1.000
_cell.length_b   1.000
_cell.length_c   1.000
_cell.angle_alpha   90.00
_cell.angle_beta   90.00
_cell.angle_gamma   90.00
#
_symmetry.space_group_name_H-M   'P 1'
#
loop_
_entity.id
_entity.type
_entity.pdbx_description
1 polymer ?
#
loop_
_entity_poly.entity_id
_entity_poly.type
_entity_poly.pdbx_seq_one_letter_code
_entity_poly.pdbx_strand_id
1 'polypeptide(L)'
;MTIIKIFITVIVILLITYFLYVGNGIFGIEDIYLKKDKAFDDFVEYFLAQDEIKNIVINIKKVDNNCEIINQWGICTIFDFEDKWSKETGEVVKGIWTKIYLDTREEVLEYEGISKENHDYIVDFIRKHNLQSVATDDERSVVEFENGLDGLRYYVSSDNNFKADKEYIKVERISDHWYKYRSDWN
;
A
#
# COMPACT_ATOMS: atom_id res chain seq x y z
N MET A 1 48.63 19.34 6.31
CA MET A 1 48.05 18.01 6.62
C MET A 1 46.66 18.09 7.24
N THR A 2 46.39 19.01 8.19
CA THR A 2 45.09 19.14 8.89
C THR A 2 43.89 19.41 7.98
N ILE A 3 44.02 20.31 7.00
CA ILE A 3 42.93 20.67 6.07
C ILE A 3 42.46 19.46 5.24
N ILE A 4 43.39 18.64 4.76
CA ILE A 4 43.07 17.42 3.99
C ILE A 4 42.29 16.42 4.84
N LYS A 5 42.65 16.27 6.13
CA LYS A 5 41.90 15.42 7.06
C LYS A 5 40.46 15.92 7.27
N ILE A 6 40.28 17.23 7.49
CA ILE A 6 38.95 17.85 7.63
C ILE A 6 38.10 17.61 6.38
N PHE A 7 38.66 17.82 5.18
CA PHE A 7 37.96 17.62 3.91
C PHE A 7 37.50 16.17 3.70
N ILE A 8 38.37 15.20 4.00
CA ILE A 8 38.03 13.77 3.95
C ILE A 8 36.92 13.43 4.96
N THR A 9 37.01 13.94 6.20
CA THR A 9 35.97 13.71 7.22
C THR A 9 34.62 14.26 6.78
N VAL A 10 34.55 15.45 6.17
CA VAL A 10 33.30 16.01 5.66
C VAL A 10 32.71 15.16 4.53
N ILE A 11 33.53 14.69 3.58
CA ILE A 11 33.07 13.80 2.50
C ILE A 11 32.56 12.47 3.07
N VAL A 12 33.25 11.86 4.03
CA VAL A 12 32.82 10.60 4.66
C VAL A 12 31.51 10.81 5.44
N ILE A 13 31.33 11.92 6.16
CA ILE A 13 30.05 12.23 6.83
C ILE A 13 28.93 12.42 5.80
N LEU A 14 29.16 13.16 4.71
CA LEU A 14 28.16 13.34 3.65
C LEU A 14 27.79 12.02 2.98
N LEU A 15 28.76 11.15 2.71
CA LEU A 15 28.51 9.81 2.16
C LEU A 15 27.75 8.92 3.15
N ILE A 16 28.13 8.89 4.43
CA ILE A 16 27.38 8.14 5.46
C ILE A 16 25.96 8.68 5.60
N THR A 17 25.77 10.00 5.57
CA THR A 17 24.44 10.63 5.67
C THR A 17 23.60 10.31 4.43
N TYR A 18 24.20 10.34 3.23
CA TYR A 18 23.56 9.92 1.98
C TYR A 18 23.21 8.43 2.00
N PHE A 19 24.11 7.54 2.43
CA PHE A 19 23.85 6.10 2.54
C PHE A 19 22.85 5.76 3.65
N LEU A 20 22.76 6.54 4.73
CA LEU A 20 21.68 6.41 5.72
C LEU A 20 20.36 6.93 5.17
N TYR A 21 20.35 8.00 4.38
CA TYR A 21 19.14 8.55 3.77
C TYR A 21 18.56 7.60 2.69
N VAL A 22 19.43 7.13 1.79
CA VAL A 22 19.12 6.14 0.74
C VAL A 22 18.84 4.76 1.33
N GLY A 23 19.65 4.32 2.30
CA GLY A 23 19.61 2.96 2.87
C GLY A 23 18.56 2.73 3.95
N ASN A 24 18.14 3.77 4.69
CA ASN A 24 17.01 3.66 5.63
C ASN A 24 15.65 3.77 4.92
N GLY A 25 15.61 3.83 3.58
CA GLY A 25 14.36 3.93 2.84
C GLY A 25 13.62 5.26 3.05
N ILE A 26 14.35 6.38 3.22
CA ILE A 26 13.76 7.73 3.25
C ILE A 26 13.35 8.20 1.84
N PHE A 27 13.42 7.30 0.84
CA PHE A 27 12.53 7.35 -0.33
C PHE A 27 11.09 7.10 0.11
N GLY A 28 10.46 8.13 0.69
CA GLY A 28 9.03 8.15 0.89
C GLY A 28 8.29 8.17 -0.45
N ILE A 29 6.97 8.06 -0.40
CA ILE A 29 6.07 8.28 -1.54
C ILE A 29 6.36 9.61 -2.28
N GLU A 30 6.95 10.59 -1.58
CA GLU A 30 7.42 11.87 -2.13
C GLU A 30 8.41 11.72 -3.30
N ASP A 31 9.36 10.79 -3.25
CA ASP A 31 10.40 10.63 -4.28
C ASP A 31 9.93 9.79 -5.49
N ILE A 32 8.91 8.94 -5.29
CA ILE A 32 8.30 8.15 -6.36
C ILE A 32 7.67 9.10 -7.40
N TYR A 33 7.00 10.16 -6.94
CA TYR A 33 6.20 11.02 -7.81
C TYR A 33 7.01 12.11 -8.54
N LEU A 34 8.08 12.65 -7.94
CA LEU A 34 8.87 13.76 -8.51
C LEU A 34 9.51 13.47 -9.88
N LYS A 35 9.43 12.22 -10.38
CA LYS A 35 9.99 11.78 -11.67
C LYS A 35 8.97 11.43 -12.76
N LYS A 36 7.66 11.53 -12.50
CA LYS A 36 6.60 11.04 -13.41
C LYS A 36 6.80 9.57 -13.82
N ASP A 37 6.78 8.67 -12.83
CA ASP A 37 6.92 7.24 -13.11
C ASP A 37 5.65 6.69 -13.78
N LYS A 38 5.69 6.58 -15.12
CA LYS A 38 4.62 6.00 -15.97
C LYS A 38 4.17 4.62 -15.48
N ALA A 39 5.01 3.89 -14.75
CA ALA A 39 4.65 2.61 -14.16
C ALA A 39 3.43 2.69 -13.21
N PHE A 40 3.18 3.83 -12.55
CA PHE A 40 1.99 4.00 -11.72
C PHE A 40 0.71 4.22 -12.53
N ASP A 41 0.76 5.02 -13.59
CA ASP A 41 -0.38 5.21 -14.49
C ASP A 41 -0.73 3.87 -15.20
N ASP A 42 0.29 3.18 -15.73
CA ASP A 42 0.14 1.85 -16.36
C ASP A 42 -0.39 0.80 -15.36
N PHE A 43 0.03 0.87 -14.10
CA PHE A 43 -0.46 -0.02 -13.05
C PHE A 43 -1.91 0.29 -12.65
N VAL A 44 -2.31 1.57 -12.58
CA VAL A 44 -3.68 1.97 -12.28
C VAL A 44 -4.63 1.46 -13.38
N GLU A 45 -4.28 1.62 -14.66
CA GLU A 45 -5.04 1.06 -15.78
C GLU A 45 -5.17 -0.47 -15.67
N TYR A 46 -4.08 -1.17 -15.34
CA TYR A 46 -4.08 -2.61 -15.13
C TYR A 46 -4.96 -3.04 -13.95
N PHE A 47 -4.84 -2.38 -12.80
CA PHE A 47 -5.52 -2.73 -11.55
C PHE A 47 -7.04 -2.50 -11.65
N LEU A 48 -7.46 -1.37 -12.21
CA LEU A 48 -8.87 -1.06 -12.45
C LEU A 48 -9.54 -2.07 -13.42
N ALA A 49 -8.76 -2.72 -14.28
CA ALA A 49 -9.23 -3.77 -15.19
C ALA A 49 -9.31 -5.18 -14.56
N GLN A 50 -8.82 -5.40 -13.33
CA GLN A 50 -8.97 -6.69 -12.64
C GLN A 50 -10.33 -6.74 -11.93
N ASP A 51 -11.37 -7.31 -12.56
CA ASP A 51 -12.73 -7.37 -11.99
C ASP A 51 -12.78 -8.05 -10.61
N GLU A 52 -11.83 -8.93 -10.34
CA GLU A 52 -11.79 -9.79 -9.17
C GLU A 52 -10.97 -9.25 -7.99
N ILE A 53 -9.96 -8.38 -8.20
CA ILE A 53 -9.10 -7.88 -7.10
C ILE A 53 -9.54 -6.49 -6.64
N LYS A 54 -9.85 -6.34 -5.35
CA LYS A 54 -10.22 -5.05 -4.72
C LYS A 54 -9.12 -4.47 -3.83
N ASN A 55 -8.46 -5.29 -3.03
CA ASN A 55 -7.35 -4.85 -2.20
C ASN A 55 -6.33 -5.96 -1.98
N ILE A 56 -5.06 -5.56 -1.91
CA ILE A 56 -3.93 -6.39 -1.51
C ILE A 56 -3.10 -5.61 -0.48
N VAL A 57 -2.89 -6.18 0.70
CA VAL A 57 -2.02 -5.66 1.78
C VAL A 57 -0.99 -6.74 2.10
N ILE A 58 0.30 -6.39 2.21
CA ILE A 58 1.37 -7.40 2.38
C ILE A 58 2.33 -7.17 3.57
N ASN A 59 2.33 -5.99 4.20
CA ASN A 59 3.02 -5.75 5.47
C ASN A 59 2.68 -4.38 6.06
N ILE A 60 2.62 -4.24 7.39
CA ILE A 60 2.68 -2.93 8.05
C ILE A 60 3.95 -2.88 8.91
N LYS A 61 4.97 -2.16 8.43
CA LYS A 61 6.35 -2.10 9.01
C LYS A 61 6.49 -1.57 10.46
N LYS A 62 5.39 -1.34 11.19
CA LYS A 62 5.41 -0.48 12.39
C LYS A 62 5.83 -1.20 13.69
N VAL A 63 5.44 -2.46 13.86
CA VAL A 63 5.85 -3.43 14.90
C VAL A 63 5.47 -4.81 14.35
N ASP A 64 6.36 -5.81 14.31
CA ASP A 64 6.21 -7.29 14.09
C ASP A 64 4.91 -7.91 13.50
N ASN A 65 4.15 -7.15 12.72
CA ASN A 65 2.76 -7.40 12.40
C ASN A 65 2.63 -7.73 10.91
N ASN A 66 2.90 -9.00 10.59
CA ASN A 66 2.67 -9.51 9.25
C ASN A 66 1.16 -9.76 9.07
N CYS A 67 0.50 -8.78 8.46
CA CYS A 67 -0.83 -8.95 7.87
C CYS A 67 -0.67 -9.13 6.36
N GLU A 68 -1.24 -10.21 5.82
CA GLU A 68 -1.53 -10.36 4.39
C GLU A 68 -3.06 -10.33 4.23
N ILE A 69 -3.58 -9.47 3.35
CA ILE A 69 -5.02 -9.30 3.11
C ILE A 69 -5.28 -9.30 1.60
N ILE A 70 -6.27 -10.07 1.15
CA ILE A 70 -6.73 -10.16 -0.25
C ILE A 70 -8.26 -10.19 -0.24
N ASN A 71 -8.95 -9.21 -0.83
CA ASN A 71 -10.42 -9.18 -0.91
C ASN A 71 -11.14 -9.46 0.43
N GLN A 72 -10.69 -8.85 1.53
CA GLN A 72 -11.18 -9.09 2.91
C GLN A 72 -10.79 -10.44 3.54
N TRP A 73 -10.22 -11.40 2.80
CA TRP A 73 -9.52 -12.52 3.43
C TRP A 73 -8.27 -11.98 4.09
N GLY A 74 -8.04 -12.34 5.35
CA GLY A 74 -6.86 -11.90 6.09
C GLY A 74 -6.23 -13.01 6.91
N ILE A 75 -4.90 -12.93 7.03
CA ILE A 75 -4.10 -13.57 8.07
C ILE A 75 -3.21 -12.50 8.70
N CYS A 76 -3.27 -12.36 10.03
CA CYS A 76 -2.55 -11.32 10.78
C CYS A 76 -1.89 -11.94 12.02
N THR A 77 -0.57 -12.10 12.02
CA THR A 77 0.21 -12.82 13.06
C THR A 77 0.29 -12.09 14.42
N ILE A 78 -0.55 -11.09 14.64
CA ILE A 78 -0.54 -10.16 15.78
C ILE A 78 -1.39 -10.67 16.94
N PHE A 79 -2.48 -11.39 16.62
CA PHE A 79 -3.64 -11.51 17.51
C PHE A 79 -3.97 -12.96 17.93
N ASP A 80 -3.03 -13.91 17.79
CA ASP A 80 -3.22 -15.35 18.09
C ASP A 80 -4.39 -16.05 17.35
N PHE A 81 -5.07 -15.37 16.41
CA PHE A 81 -6.19 -15.93 15.65
C PHE A 81 -5.72 -16.68 14.40
N GLU A 82 -5.27 -17.91 14.65
CA GLU A 82 -5.09 -19.04 13.72
C GLU A 82 -4.14 -18.83 12.52
N ASP A 83 -3.34 -19.84 12.20
CA ASP A 83 -2.43 -19.86 11.03
C ASP A 83 -3.17 -19.95 9.68
N LYS A 84 -4.43 -19.53 9.62
CA LYS A 84 -5.37 -19.73 8.51
C LYS A 84 -5.86 -18.38 7.99
N TRP A 85 -6.11 -18.34 6.69
CA TRP A 85 -6.82 -17.23 6.09
C TRP A 85 -8.29 -17.27 6.52
N SER A 86 -8.84 -16.14 6.93
CA SER A 86 -10.26 -16.06 7.26
C SER A 86 -10.94 -14.84 6.67
N LYS A 87 -12.23 -15.00 6.34
CA LYS A 87 -13.13 -13.94 5.88
C LYS A 87 -14.43 -14.04 6.64
N GLU A 88 -14.89 -12.90 7.17
CA GLU A 88 -16.14 -12.78 7.91
C GLU A 88 -17.21 -12.20 6.99
N THR A 89 -18.36 -12.88 6.89
CA THR A 89 -19.50 -12.47 6.06
C THR A 89 -20.74 -12.42 6.96
N GLY A 90 -21.62 -11.42 6.88
CA GLY A 90 -22.87 -11.47 7.64
C GLY A 90 -23.79 -10.25 7.59
N GLU A 91 -24.98 -10.41 8.17
CA GLU A 91 -25.95 -9.34 8.42
C GLU A 91 -26.47 -9.34 9.87
N VAL A 92 -26.65 -8.14 10.43
CA VAL A 92 -27.36 -7.85 11.69
C VAL A 92 -28.78 -7.33 11.39
N VAL A 93 -29.81 -7.53 12.22
CA VAL A 93 -29.84 -7.89 13.65
C VAL A 93 -30.56 -9.24 13.91
N LYS A 94 -31.07 -9.91 12.87
CA LYS A 94 -31.76 -11.22 12.95
C LYS A 94 -31.32 -12.21 11.85
N GLY A 95 -30.08 -12.09 11.39
CA GLY A 95 -29.52 -12.83 10.26
C GLY A 95 -28.23 -13.57 10.63
N ILE A 96 -27.73 -14.37 9.69
CA ILE A 96 -26.54 -15.22 9.87
C ILE A 96 -25.28 -14.40 9.56
N TRP A 97 -24.27 -14.55 10.40
CA TRP A 97 -22.88 -14.34 10.00
C TRP A 97 -22.20 -15.71 9.85
N THR A 98 -21.34 -15.84 8.85
CA THR A 98 -20.54 -17.03 8.55
C THR A 98 -19.09 -16.58 8.48
N LYS A 99 -18.23 -17.25 9.25
CA LYS A 99 -16.78 -17.14 9.09
C LYS A 99 -16.28 -18.34 8.30
N ILE A 100 -15.59 -18.06 7.22
CA ILE A 100 -14.97 -19.08 6.38
C ILE A 100 -13.47 -19.05 6.66
N TYR A 101 -12.87 -20.24 6.75
CA TYR A 101 -11.44 -20.44 6.96
C TYR A 101 -10.89 -21.24 5.78
N LEU A 102 -9.73 -20.82 5.26
CA LEU A 102 -8.97 -21.52 4.22
C LEU A 102 -7.53 -21.66 4.70
N ASP A 103 -6.91 -22.79 4.37
CA ASP A 103 -5.62 -23.19 4.95
C ASP A 103 -4.44 -22.55 4.20
N THR A 104 -4.65 -22.10 2.97
CA THR A 104 -3.59 -21.51 2.12
C THR A 104 -4.08 -20.30 1.35
N ARG A 105 -3.13 -19.46 0.92
CA ARG A 105 -3.42 -18.35 -0.01
C ARG A 105 -3.91 -18.88 -1.36
N GLU A 106 -3.37 -20.01 -1.82
CA GLU A 106 -3.77 -20.65 -3.06
C GLU A 106 -5.26 -21.03 -3.07
N GLU A 107 -5.79 -21.52 -1.94
CA GLU A 107 -7.23 -21.75 -1.75
C GLU A 107 -8.04 -20.44 -1.77
N VAL A 108 -7.53 -19.35 -1.17
CA VAL A 108 -8.18 -18.03 -1.22
C VAL A 108 -8.28 -17.51 -2.66
N LEU A 109 -7.21 -17.65 -3.44
CA LEU A 109 -7.18 -17.25 -4.85
C LEU A 109 -8.18 -18.07 -5.68
N GLU A 110 -8.25 -19.39 -5.48
CA GLU A 110 -9.24 -20.25 -6.13
C GLU A 110 -10.68 -19.88 -5.74
N TYR A 111 -10.94 -19.62 -4.45
CA TYR A 111 -12.26 -19.27 -3.93
C TYR A 111 -12.79 -17.93 -4.46
N GLU A 112 -11.93 -16.90 -4.51
CA GLU A 112 -12.28 -15.57 -5.02
C GLU A 112 -12.20 -15.48 -6.56
N GLY A 113 -11.77 -16.54 -7.25
CA GLY A 113 -11.59 -16.56 -8.71
C GLY A 113 -10.39 -15.75 -9.21
N ILE A 114 -9.44 -15.44 -8.33
CA ILE A 114 -8.27 -14.60 -8.61
C ILE A 114 -7.19 -15.43 -9.32
N SER A 115 -6.72 -14.94 -10.48
CA SER A 115 -5.58 -15.58 -11.13
C SER A 115 -4.30 -15.33 -10.33
N LYS A 116 -3.51 -16.39 -10.12
CA LYS A 116 -2.23 -16.28 -9.41
C LYS A 116 -1.27 -15.31 -10.10
N GLU A 117 -1.29 -15.25 -11.44
CA GLU A 117 -0.47 -14.33 -12.22
C GLU A 117 -0.83 -12.87 -11.93
N ASN A 118 -2.13 -12.54 -11.85
CA ASN A 118 -2.59 -11.19 -11.52
C ASN A 118 -2.20 -10.79 -10.10
N HIS A 119 -2.42 -11.69 -9.14
CA HIS A 119 -2.02 -11.51 -7.75
C HIS A 119 -0.51 -11.26 -7.62
N ASP A 120 0.32 -12.15 -8.19
CA ASP A 120 1.77 -12.10 -8.04
C ASP A 120 2.35 -10.84 -8.72
N TYR A 121 1.81 -10.41 -9.88
CA TYR A 121 2.17 -9.14 -10.52
C TYR A 121 1.92 -7.93 -9.61
N ILE A 122 0.76 -7.88 -8.95
CA ILE A 122 0.41 -6.78 -8.03
C ILE A 122 1.31 -6.80 -6.80
N VAL A 123 1.51 -7.96 -6.17
CA VAL A 123 2.39 -8.11 -5.01
C VAL A 123 3.83 -7.70 -5.34
N ASP A 124 4.35 -8.07 -6.50
CA ASP A 124 5.68 -7.66 -6.94
C ASP A 124 5.77 -6.15 -7.22
N PHE A 125 4.71 -5.51 -7.74
CA PHE A 125 4.66 -4.06 -7.86
C PHE A 125 4.72 -3.37 -6.48
N ILE A 126 3.88 -3.79 -5.52
CA ILE A 126 3.85 -3.25 -4.16
C ILE A 126 5.24 -3.38 -3.51
N ARG A 127 5.87 -4.56 -3.60
CA ARG A 127 7.23 -4.80 -3.08
C ARG A 127 8.29 -3.94 -3.75
N LYS A 128 8.31 -3.90 -5.09
CA LYS A 128 9.27 -3.13 -5.90
C LYS A 128 9.24 -1.65 -5.57
N HIS A 129 8.06 -1.11 -5.28
CA HIS A 129 7.86 0.31 -4.95
C HIS A 129 7.81 0.60 -3.44
N ASN A 130 8.18 -0.38 -2.58
CA ASN A 130 8.22 -0.25 -1.11
C ASN A 130 6.88 0.26 -0.52
N LEU A 131 5.78 -0.19 -1.10
CA LEU A 131 4.42 0.05 -0.62
C LEU A 131 4.02 -1.05 0.39
N GLN A 132 2.91 -0.82 1.09
CA GLN A 132 2.30 -1.74 2.04
C GLN A 132 0.99 -2.34 1.51
N SER A 133 0.23 -1.54 0.77
CA SER A 133 -1.05 -1.91 0.19
C SER A 133 -1.27 -1.28 -1.19
N VAL A 134 -2.19 -1.88 -1.93
CA VAL A 134 -2.99 -1.20 -2.96
C VAL A 134 -4.46 -1.56 -2.79
N ALA A 135 -5.36 -0.60 -2.98
CA ALA A 135 -6.80 -0.79 -2.83
C ALA A 135 -7.61 0.05 -3.83
N THR A 136 -8.85 -0.37 -4.06
CA THR A 136 -9.92 0.40 -4.70
C THR A 136 -11.16 0.39 -3.80
N ASP A 137 -12.04 1.38 -3.97
CA ASP A 137 -13.40 1.32 -3.47
C ASP A 137 -14.27 0.33 -4.26
N ASP A 138 -15.46 0.01 -3.72
CA ASP A 138 -16.42 -0.88 -4.38
C ASP A 138 -16.94 -0.35 -5.73
N GLU A 139 -16.88 0.98 -5.96
CA GLU A 139 -17.31 1.64 -7.20
C GLU A 139 -16.18 1.78 -8.25
N ARG A 140 -14.94 1.38 -7.93
CA ARG A 140 -13.75 1.54 -8.80
C ARG A 140 -13.49 3.00 -9.22
N SER A 141 -13.84 3.95 -8.36
CA SER A 141 -13.68 5.37 -8.58
C SER A 141 -12.27 5.87 -8.19
N VAL A 142 -11.56 5.11 -7.35
CA VAL A 142 -10.21 5.43 -6.85
C VAL A 142 -9.25 4.24 -6.89
N VAL A 143 -7.94 4.54 -6.95
CA VAL A 143 -6.88 3.56 -6.61
C VAL A 143 -5.95 4.19 -5.58
N GLU A 144 -5.72 3.48 -4.49
CA GLU A 144 -4.94 3.93 -3.33
C GLU A 144 -3.68 3.08 -3.17
N PHE A 145 -2.55 3.73 -2.95
CA PHE A 145 -1.26 3.11 -2.68
C PHE A 145 -0.73 3.66 -1.37
N GLU A 146 -0.54 2.82 -0.35
CA GLU A 146 -0.18 3.29 0.99
C GLU A 146 1.16 2.75 1.48
N ASN A 147 1.79 3.51 2.37
CA ASN A 147 2.91 3.07 3.18
C ASN A 147 2.81 3.69 4.58
N GLY A 148 2.16 2.96 5.51
CA GLY A 148 1.95 3.41 6.88
C GLY A 148 0.87 4.48 6.98
N LEU A 149 1.27 5.74 7.19
CA LEU A 149 0.33 6.88 7.28
C LEU A 149 0.33 7.74 6.01
N ASP A 150 1.24 7.50 5.07
CA ASP A 150 1.41 8.31 3.87
C ASP A 150 0.93 7.52 2.65
N GLY A 151 0.22 8.17 1.73
CA GLY A 151 -0.43 7.51 0.60
C GLY A 151 -0.54 8.35 -0.67
N LEU A 152 -0.78 7.67 -1.79
CA LEU A 152 -1.19 8.24 -3.07
C LEU A 152 -2.59 7.74 -3.40
N ARG A 153 -3.48 8.64 -3.83
CA ARG A 153 -4.81 8.31 -4.35
C ARG A 153 -4.93 8.83 -5.78
N TYR A 154 -5.16 7.93 -6.72
CA TYR A 154 -5.66 8.21 -8.05
C TYR A 154 -7.19 8.28 -8.00
N TYR A 155 -7.79 9.21 -8.72
CA TYR A 155 -9.24 9.25 -8.98
C TYR A 155 -9.49 9.10 -10.48
N VAL A 156 -10.44 8.25 -10.87
CA VAL A 156 -10.85 8.10 -12.27
C VAL A 156 -11.43 9.41 -12.82
N SER A 157 -12.11 10.20 -11.98
CA SER A 157 -12.61 11.54 -12.33
C SER A 157 -11.68 12.65 -11.81
N SER A 158 -11.36 13.62 -12.68
CA SER A 158 -10.55 14.81 -12.38
C SER A 158 -11.27 15.88 -11.53
N ASP A 159 -12.59 15.76 -11.42
CA ASP A 159 -13.48 16.77 -10.83
C ASP A 159 -13.76 16.50 -9.33
N ASN A 160 -12.90 15.72 -8.70
CA ASN A 160 -12.99 15.35 -7.29
C ASN A 160 -12.55 16.50 -6.37
N ASN A 161 -13.09 16.53 -5.14
CA ASN A 161 -12.77 17.53 -4.11
C ASN A 161 -12.10 16.88 -2.89
N PHE A 162 -11.05 16.09 -3.13
CA PHE A 162 -10.32 15.44 -2.05
C PHE A 162 -9.47 16.47 -1.30
N LYS A 163 -9.63 16.50 0.03
CA LYS A 163 -9.10 17.54 0.91
C LYS A 163 -8.89 16.97 2.31
N ALA A 164 -8.10 17.68 3.12
CA ALA A 164 -7.89 17.32 4.51
C ALA A 164 -9.18 17.44 5.35
N ASP A 165 -9.38 16.50 6.27
CA ASP A 165 -10.53 16.41 7.18
C ASP A 165 -10.15 15.68 8.49
N LYS A 166 -11.03 14.82 9.03
CA LYS A 166 -10.77 14.03 10.24
C LYS A 166 -9.99 12.74 9.97
N GLU A 167 -10.01 12.24 8.75
CA GLU A 167 -9.35 11.01 8.34
C GLU A 167 -8.02 11.32 7.64
N TYR A 168 -7.89 12.52 7.04
CA TYR A 168 -6.69 12.96 6.33
C TYR A 168 -6.15 14.28 6.89
N ILE A 169 -5.07 14.24 7.67
CA ILE A 169 -4.42 15.46 8.22
C ILE A 169 -3.71 16.31 7.17
N LYS A 170 -3.34 15.73 6.02
CA LYS A 170 -2.77 16.45 4.88
C LYS A 170 -3.28 15.84 3.58
N VAL A 171 -3.68 16.70 2.63
CA VAL A 171 -3.95 16.33 1.23
C VAL A 171 -3.31 17.37 0.31
N GLU A 172 -2.71 16.92 -0.77
CA GLU A 172 -1.98 17.72 -1.76
C GLU A 172 -2.29 17.19 -3.16
N ARG A 173 -3.01 17.96 -4.00
CA ARG A 173 -3.27 17.63 -5.41
C ARG A 173 -1.96 17.76 -6.20
N ILE A 174 -1.54 16.71 -6.89
CA ILE A 174 -0.28 16.66 -7.64
C ILE A 174 -0.49 16.71 -9.16
N SER A 175 -1.63 16.21 -9.64
CA SER A 175 -2.08 16.39 -11.03
C SER A 175 -3.62 16.37 -11.07
N ASP A 176 -4.24 16.15 -12.23
CA ASP A 176 -5.70 16.15 -12.32
C ASP A 176 -6.35 14.93 -11.65
N HIS A 177 -5.70 13.77 -11.70
CA HIS A 177 -6.18 12.53 -11.11
C HIS A 177 -5.45 12.15 -9.82
N TRP A 178 -4.19 12.60 -9.65
CA TRP A 178 -3.34 12.19 -8.53
C TRP A 178 -3.36 13.17 -7.36
N TYR A 179 -3.53 12.60 -6.16
CA TYR A 179 -3.43 13.26 -4.87
C TYR A 179 -2.45 12.49 -3.98
N LYS A 180 -1.67 13.23 -3.19
CA LYS A 180 -0.89 12.69 -2.08
C LYS A 180 -1.60 13.04 -0.78
N TYR A 181 -1.62 12.11 0.17
CA TYR A 181 -2.23 12.33 1.46
C TYR A 181 -1.39 11.78 2.62
N ARG A 182 -1.77 12.20 3.83
CA ARG A 182 -1.38 11.60 5.09
C ARG A 182 -2.61 11.40 5.95
N SER A 183 -2.85 10.16 6.37
CA SER A 183 -4.00 9.76 7.20
C SER A 183 -3.78 10.08 8.69
N ASP A 184 -4.88 10.32 9.40
CA ASP A 184 -4.94 10.29 10.86
C ASP A 184 -5.45 8.91 11.31
N TRP A 185 -4.64 8.18 12.07
CA TRP A 185 -5.03 6.92 12.71
C TRP A 185 -5.02 7.07 14.25
N ASN A 186 -5.42 8.25 14.73
CA ASN A 186 -5.55 8.61 16.16
C ASN A 186 -7.02 8.78 16.57
#